data_AF-A0A853BVM7-F1
#
_entry.id   AF-A0A853BVM7-F1
#
_cell.length_a   1.000
_cell.length_b   1.000
_cell.length_c   1.000
_cell.angle_alpha   90.00
_cell.angle_beta   90.00
_cell.angle_gamma   90.00
#
_symmetry.space_group_name_H-M   'P 1'
#
loop_
_entity.id
_entity.type
_entity.pdbx_description
1 polymer ?
#
loop_
_entity_poly.entity_id
_entity_poly.type
_entity_poly.pdbx_seq_one_letter_code
_entity_poly.pdbx_strand_id
1 'polypeptide(L)'
;MSTGTGTGAGGGPRTPGGDQPGPTAGHAVTVHGGDVHLRYETREQALAASFEAALARAEELLAGADRARTALGTVRAVQVLAGGAGLACAAAAAPAAQAAALLGAAVLVLALTCGALAYTLQALLAAPLRRRLLRDENAATETVNELRELLGSVAAEGEWSRSAYRLARRRVERFPL
;
A
#
# COMPACT_ATOMS: atom_id res chain seq x y z
N MET A 1 -13.20 20.54 33.52
CA MET A 1 -14.43 20.06 32.85
C MET A 1 -14.15 18.62 32.46
N SER A 2 -14.32 17.60 33.31
CA SER A 2 -15.59 17.01 33.83
C SER A 2 -16.67 17.00 32.74
N THR A 3 -17.33 15.91 32.34
CA THR A 3 -17.47 14.50 32.77
C THR A 3 -18.31 13.84 31.68
N GLY A 4 -18.24 12.52 31.46
CA GLY A 4 -19.11 11.90 30.45
C GLY A 4 -19.06 10.38 30.33
N THR A 5 -19.07 9.66 31.45
CA THR A 5 -19.37 8.21 31.55
C THR A 5 -20.82 7.93 31.16
N GLY A 6 -21.03 7.03 30.21
CA GLY A 6 -22.35 6.54 29.78
C GLY A 6 -22.38 5.01 29.77
N THR A 7 -22.51 4.42 30.95
CA THR A 7 -22.72 2.98 31.18
C THR A 7 -24.19 2.65 30.90
N GLY A 8 -24.46 1.95 29.80
CA GLY A 8 -25.80 1.44 29.45
C GLY A 8 -25.88 -0.07 29.65
N ALA A 9 -26.13 -0.49 30.88
CA ALA A 9 -26.46 -1.88 31.22
C ALA A 9 -27.94 -2.15 30.89
N GLY A 10 -28.20 -2.96 29.86
CA GLY A 10 -29.53 -3.45 29.50
C GLY A 10 -29.65 -4.95 29.78
N GLY A 11 -29.93 -5.31 31.03
CA GLY A 11 -30.24 -6.68 31.44
C GLY A 11 -31.65 -7.06 30.99
N GLY A 12 -31.75 -7.92 29.97
CA GLY A 12 -32.99 -8.58 29.57
C GLY A 12 -33.23 -9.86 30.38
N PRO A 13 -34.47 -10.10 30.85
CA PRO A 13 -34.82 -11.19 31.77
C PRO A 13 -34.72 -12.58 31.12
N ARG A 14 -34.06 -13.50 31.83
CA ARG A 14 -34.07 -14.93 31.54
C ARG A 14 -35.43 -15.50 31.93
N THR A 15 -36.15 -16.06 30.96
CA THR A 15 -37.27 -16.97 31.19
C THR A 15 -36.74 -18.41 31.34
N PRO A 16 -37.05 -19.12 32.44
CA PRO A 16 -36.87 -20.57 32.52
C PRO A 16 -38.17 -21.22 32.05
N GLY A 17 -38.16 -21.91 30.91
CA GLY A 17 -39.38 -22.47 30.35
C GLY A 17 -39.15 -23.63 29.41
N GLY A 18 -39.30 -24.85 29.94
CA GLY A 18 -39.82 -25.98 29.17
C GLY A 18 -38.80 -27.00 28.70
N ASP A 19 -38.35 -27.86 29.62
CA ASP A 19 -37.97 -29.23 29.27
C ASP A 19 -39.23 -29.98 28.79
N GLN A 20 -39.32 -30.22 27.48
CA GLN A 20 -40.11 -31.32 26.93
C GLN A 20 -39.18 -32.24 26.13
N PRO A 21 -38.79 -33.41 26.66
CA PRO A 21 -38.23 -34.48 25.84
C PRO A 21 -39.38 -35.14 25.06
N GLY A 22 -39.64 -34.63 23.86
CA GLY A 22 -40.44 -35.33 22.86
C GLY A 22 -39.70 -36.58 22.35
N PRO A 23 -40.40 -37.65 21.95
CA PRO A 23 -39.80 -38.90 21.54
C PRO A 23 -38.89 -38.68 20.33
N THR A 24 -37.61 -39.01 20.51
CA THR A 24 -36.59 -39.11 19.48
C THR A 24 -37.02 -40.17 18.45
N ALA A 25 -37.78 -39.75 17.45
CA ALA A 25 -37.82 -40.43 16.17
C ALA A 25 -36.41 -40.31 15.59
N GLY A 26 -35.61 -41.37 15.74
CA GLY A 26 -34.32 -41.50 15.10
C GLY A 26 -34.48 -41.48 13.59
N HIS A 27 -34.52 -40.29 13.00
CA HIS A 27 -34.13 -40.10 11.63
C HIS A 27 -32.63 -40.37 11.57
N ALA A 28 -32.30 -41.60 11.18
CA ALA A 28 -31.00 -41.93 10.65
C ALA A 28 -30.79 -41.07 9.40
N VAL A 29 -30.31 -39.84 9.59
CA VAL A 29 -29.75 -39.05 8.51
C VAL A 29 -28.44 -39.72 8.18
N THR A 30 -28.48 -40.62 7.20
CA THR A 30 -27.30 -41.09 6.47
C THR A 30 -26.70 -39.86 5.78
N VAL A 31 -25.84 -39.13 6.50
CA VAL A 31 -24.97 -38.12 5.91
C VAL A 31 -24.04 -38.90 4.98
N HIS A 32 -24.30 -38.82 3.67
CA HIS A 32 -23.37 -39.29 2.66
C HIS A 32 -22.07 -38.48 2.81
N GLY A 33 -21.10 -39.02 3.53
CA GLY A 33 -19.81 -38.40 3.82
C GLY A 33 -18.95 -38.08 2.59
N GLY A 34 -19.39 -38.46 1.38
CA GLY A 34 -18.73 -38.10 0.12
C GLY A 34 -18.89 -36.64 -0.28
N ASP A 35 -20.00 -35.98 0.10
CA ASP A 35 -20.31 -34.61 -0.37
C ASP A 35 -19.66 -33.52 0.51
N VAL A 36 -19.30 -33.90 1.74
CA VAL A 36 -18.68 -33.01 2.71
C VAL A 36 -17.20 -32.80 2.40
N HIS A 37 -16.48 -33.85 1.97
CA HIS A 37 -15.06 -33.75 1.60
C HIS A 37 -14.83 -32.86 0.37
N LEU A 38 -15.69 -32.92 -0.65
CA LEU A 38 -15.59 -32.07 -1.84
C LEU A 38 -15.76 -30.58 -1.53
N ARG A 39 -16.56 -30.22 -0.52
CA ARG A 39 -16.76 -28.83 -0.08
C ARG A 39 -15.59 -28.26 0.71
N TYR A 40 -14.81 -29.10 1.39
CA TYR A 40 -13.61 -28.65 2.10
C TYR A 40 -12.45 -28.38 1.15
N GLU A 41 -12.19 -29.28 0.20
CA GLU A 41 -11.13 -29.09 -0.79
C GLU A 41 -11.35 -27.83 -1.64
N THR A 42 -12.60 -27.55 -2.03
CA THR A 42 -12.94 -26.34 -2.79
C THR A 42 -12.78 -25.06 -1.97
N ARG A 43 -13.07 -25.09 -0.66
CA ARG A 43 -12.91 -23.92 0.21
C ARG A 43 -11.45 -23.60 0.50
N GLU A 44 -10.63 -24.62 0.75
CA GLU A 44 -9.18 -24.44 0.95
C GLU A 44 -8.49 -23.94 -0.31
N GLN A 45 -8.84 -24.51 -1.47
CA GLN A 45 -8.32 -24.04 -2.77
C GLN A 45 -8.74 -22.59 -3.04
N ALA A 46 -9.98 -22.21 -2.71
CA ALA A 46 -10.46 -20.84 -2.86
C ALA A 46 -9.72 -19.85 -1.93
N LEU A 47 -9.43 -20.24 -0.69
CA LEU A 47 -8.68 -19.43 0.28
C LEU A 47 -7.20 -19.26 -0.13
N ALA A 48 -6.56 -20.33 -0.60
CA ALA A 48 -5.20 -20.26 -1.11
C ALA A 48 -5.11 -19.36 -2.37
N ALA A 49 -6.08 -19.48 -3.28
CA ALA A 49 -6.16 -18.66 -4.48
C ALA A 49 -6.42 -17.18 -4.16
N SER A 50 -7.27 -16.87 -3.18
CA SER A 50 -7.52 -15.48 -2.76
C SER A 50 -6.29 -14.85 -2.09
N PHE A 51 -5.56 -15.62 -1.28
CA PHE A 51 -4.30 -15.18 -0.69
C PHE A 51 -3.24 -14.86 -1.76
N GLU A 52 -3.02 -15.76 -2.72
CA GLU A 52 -2.05 -15.52 -3.80
C GLU A 52 -2.46 -14.34 -4.70
N ALA A 53 -3.76 -14.15 -4.97
CA ALA A 53 -4.25 -12.99 -5.70
C ALA A 53 -3.97 -11.68 -4.94
N ALA A 54 -4.21 -11.65 -3.63
CA ALA A 54 -3.90 -10.49 -2.79
C ALA A 54 -2.39 -10.24 -2.69
N LEU A 55 -1.57 -11.29 -2.60
CA LEU A 55 -0.11 -11.20 -2.62
C LEU A 55 0.41 -10.62 -3.94
N ALA A 56 -0.08 -11.12 -5.08
CA ALA A 56 0.28 -10.63 -6.40
C ALA A 56 -0.09 -9.14 -6.56
N ARG A 57 -1.26 -8.74 -6.05
CA ARG A 57 -1.71 -7.35 -6.06
C ARG A 57 -0.78 -6.45 -5.25
N ALA A 58 -0.33 -6.89 -4.07
CA ALA A 58 0.63 -6.16 -3.25
C ALA A 58 2.00 -6.03 -3.94
N GLU A 59 2.47 -7.10 -4.61
CA GLU A 59 3.71 -7.08 -5.40
C GLU A 59 3.63 -6.09 -6.59
N GLU A 60 2.48 -6.02 -7.28
CA GLU A 60 2.24 -5.04 -8.35
C GLU A 60 2.31 -3.59 -7.85
N LEU A 61 1.68 -3.30 -6.70
CA LEU A 61 1.68 -1.96 -6.09
C LEU A 61 3.10 -1.52 -5.73
N LEU A 62 3.90 -2.42 -5.16
CA LEU A 62 5.30 -2.15 -4.82
C LEU A 62 6.17 -1.91 -6.06
N ALA A 63 5.99 -2.71 -7.11
CA ALA A 63 6.67 -2.48 -8.38
C ALA A 63 6.29 -1.12 -8.99
N GLY A 64 5.04 -0.68 -8.82
CA GLY A 64 4.58 0.66 -9.19
C GLY A 64 5.27 1.76 -8.38
N ALA A 65 5.34 1.59 -7.06
CA ALA A 65 5.99 2.53 -6.14
C ALA A 65 7.49 2.69 -6.45
N ASP A 66 8.21 1.59 -6.72
CA ASP A 66 9.64 1.65 -7.04
C ASP A 66 9.92 2.34 -8.38
N ARG A 67 9.08 2.14 -9.39
CA ARG A 67 9.17 2.91 -10.65
C ARG A 67 8.93 4.40 -10.40
N ALA A 68 7.96 4.75 -9.58
CA ALA A 68 7.66 6.14 -9.24
C ALA A 68 8.81 6.79 -8.44
N ARG A 69 9.41 6.08 -7.48
CA ARG A 69 10.61 6.53 -6.76
C ARG A 69 11.79 6.75 -7.71
N THR A 70 12.01 5.83 -8.64
CA THR A 70 13.08 5.95 -9.65
C THR A 70 12.84 7.17 -10.54
N ALA A 71 11.60 7.39 -11.00
CA ALA A 71 11.23 8.56 -11.78
C ALA A 71 11.40 9.88 -11.01
N LEU A 72 11.07 9.91 -9.72
CA LEU A 72 11.33 11.08 -8.87
C LEU A 72 12.84 11.31 -8.66
N GLY A 73 13.62 10.24 -8.56
CA GLY A 73 15.08 10.29 -8.50
C GLY A 73 15.70 10.88 -9.77
N THR A 74 15.24 10.45 -10.95
CA THR A 74 15.72 10.99 -12.23
C THR A 74 15.34 12.45 -12.41
N VAL A 75 14.11 12.85 -12.06
CA VAL A 75 13.68 14.26 -12.09
C VAL A 75 14.56 15.13 -11.19
N ARG A 76 14.87 14.67 -9.97
CA ARG A 76 15.80 15.37 -9.07
C ARG A 76 17.23 15.44 -9.63
N ALA A 77 17.73 14.36 -10.22
CA ALA A 77 19.06 14.34 -10.82
C ALA A 77 19.16 15.35 -11.98
N VAL A 78 18.16 15.36 -12.87
CA VAL A 78 18.06 16.33 -13.96
C VAL A 78 18.02 17.77 -13.42
N GLN A 79 17.30 18.00 -12.32
CA GLN A 79 17.25 19.32 -11.69
C GLN A 79 18.62 19.78 -11.17
N VAL A 80 19.35 18.90 -10.47
CA VAL A 80 20.69 19.22 -9.96
C VAL A 80 21.65 19.52 -11.11
N LEU A 81 21.58 18.74 -12.19
CA LEU A 81 22.39 18.96 -13.39
C LEU A 81 22.02 20.26 -14.10
N ALA A 82 20.74 20.54 -14.30
CA ALA A 82 20.26 21.76 -14.94
C ALA A 82 20.58 23.01 -14.12
N GLY A 83 20.38 22.95 -12.79
CA GLY A 83 20.74 24.02 -11.87
C GLY A 83 22.25 24.27 -11.85
N GLY A 84 23.06 23.20 -11.77
CA GLY A 84 24.52 23.27 -11.82
C GLY A 84 25.04 23.85 -13.14
N ALA A 85 24.48 23.44 -14.27
CA ALA A 85 24.82 23.99 -15.59
C ALA A 85 24.45 25.47 -15.69
N GLY A 86 23.28 25.88 -15.19
CA GLY A 86 22.88 27.29 -15.13
C GLY A 86 23.84 28.14 -14.30
N LEU A 87 24.27 27.63 -13.14
CA LEU A 87 25.22 28.30 -12.25
C LEU A 87 26.61 28.41 -12.89
N ALA A 88 27.07 27.37 -13.57
CA ALA A 88 28.34 27.37 -14.30
C ALA A 88 28.33 28.37 -15.47
N CYS A 89 27.25 28.42 -16.25
CA CYS A 89 27.08 29.41 -17.32
C CYS A 89 27.04 30.84 -16.78
N ALA A 90 26.34 31.08 -15.67
CA ALA A 90 26.29 32.40 -15.03
C ALA A 90 27.68 32.83 -14.51
N ALA A 91 28.43 31.91 -13.90
CA ALA A 91 29.79 32.17 -13.44
C ALA A 91 30.75 32.47 -14.60
N ALA A 92 30.63 31.74 -15.72
CA ALA A 92 31.45 31.96 -16.92
C ALA A 92 31.13 33.28 -17.63
N ALA A 93 29.89 33.76 -17.55
CA ALA A 93 29.46 35.03 -18.14
C ALA A 93 29.76 36.26 -17.27
N ALA A 94 30.03 36.07 -15.97
CA ALA A 94 30.31 37.15 -15.01
C ALA A 94 31.40 38.16 -15.45
N PRO A 95 32.57 37.75 -15.99
CA PRO A 95 33.59 38.70 -16.43
C PRO A 95 33.19 39.48 -17.70
N ALA A 96 32.30 38.94 -18.55
CA ALA A 96 31.81 39.63 -19.76
C ALA A 96 30.67 40.63 -19.46
N ALA A 97 29.93 40.43 -18.36
CA ALA A 97 28.81 41.27 -17.97
C ALA A 97 29.20 42.68 -17.50
N GLN A 98 30.45 42.88 -17.04
CA GLN A 98 30.95 44.19 -16.61
C GLN A 98 31.04 45.22 -17.76
N ALA A 99 31.10 44.78 -19.02
CA ALA A 99 31.14 45.67 -20.19
C ALA A 99 29.76 45.89 -20.86
N ALA A 100 28.75 45.08 -20.53
CA ALA A 100 27.45 45.10 -21.18
C ALA A 100 26.31 44.85 -20.17
N ALA A 101 25.96 45.88 -19.40
CA ALA A 101 24.93 45.82 -18.36
C ALA A 101 23.57 45.28 -18.84
N LEU A 102 23.19 45.56 -20.09
CA LEU A 102 21.95 45.06 -20.70
C LEU A 102 21.98 43.55 -20.99
N LEU A 103 23.12 43.01 -21.43
CA LEU A 103 23.30 41.57 -21.65
C LEU A 103 23.31 40.83 -20.32
N GLY A 104 23.95 41.39 -19.28
CA GLY A 104 23.93 40.84 -17.94
C GLY A 104 22.51 40.76 -17.36
N ALA A 105 21.72 41.84 -17.51
CA ALA A 105 20.33 41.86 -17.08
C ALA A 105 19.45 40.84 -17.84
N ALA A 106 19.61 40.73 -19.16
CA ALA A 106 18.87 39.77 -19.98
C ALA A 106 19.20 38.32 -19.60
N VAL A 107 20.47 38.00 -19.35
CA VAL A 107 20.91 36.66 -18.91
C VAL A 107 20.37 36.34 -17.51
N LEU A 108 20.36 37.31 -16.59
CA LEU A 108 19.79 37.13 -15.26
C LEU A 108 18.29 36.85 -15.32
N VAL A 109 17.54 37.65 -16.10
CA VAL A 109 16.09 37.47 -16.27
C VAL A 109 15.79 36.13 -16.94
N LEU A 110 16.57 35.72 -17.95
CA LEU A 110 16.44 34.40 -18.57
C LEU A 110 16.71 33.28 -17.57
N ALA A 111 17.76 33.40 -16.75
CA ALA A 111 18.08 32.40 -15.73
C ALA A 111 16.97 32.30 -14.66
N LEU A 112 16.45 33.43 -14.20
CA LEU A 112 15.35 33.47 -13.22
C LEU A 112 14.04 32.92 -13.80
N THR A 113 13.70 33.26 -15.04
CA THR A 113 12.48 32.75 -15.71
C THR A 113 12.59 31.27 -16.00
N CYS A 114 13.73 30.77 -16.49
CA CYS A 114 13.98 29.34 -16.65
C CYS A 114 13.93 28.60 -15.30
N GLY A 115 14.51 29.18 -14.24
CA GLY A 115 14.46 28.62 -12.89
C GLY A 115 13.03 28.54 -12.34
N ALA A 116 12.25 29.62 -12.49
CA ALA A 116 10.84 29.66 -12.09
C ALA A 116 9.98 28.68 -12.89
N LEU A 117 10.22 28.54 -14.20
CA LEU A 117 9.51 27.59 -15.06
C LEU A 117 9.84 26.14 -14.68
N ALA A 118 11.12 25.84 -14.43
CA ALA A 118 11.54 24.51 -13.97
C ALA A 118 10.91 24.17 -12.60
N TYR A 119 10.88 25.13 -11.68
CA TYR A 119 10.25 24.96 -10.37
C TYR A 119 8.74 24.74 -10.47
N THR A 120 8.03 25.49 -11.31
CA THR A 120 6.58 25.34 -11.49
C THR A 120 6.24 24.01 -12.17
N LEU A 121 6.97 23.61 -13.22
CA LEU A 121 6.84 22.28 -13.83
C LEU A 121 7.08 21.18 -12.81
N GLN A 122 8.08 21.33 -11.95
CA GLN A 122 8.35 20.37 -10.89
C GLN A 122 7.23 20.33 -9.85
N ALA A 123 6.70 21.48 -9.42
CA ALA A 123 5.59 21.50 -8.48
C ALA A 123 4.35 20.82 -9.08
N LEU A 124 4.08 21.04 -10.37
CA LEU A 124 2.95 20.47 -11.08
C LEU A 124 3.11 18.97 -11.38
N LEU A 125 4.33 18.48 -11.62
CA LEU A 125 4.59 17.07 -11.94
C LEU A 125 4.92 16.23 -10.70
N ALA A 126 5.77 16.74 -9.81
CA ALA A 126 6.25 16.01 -8.64
C ALA A 126 5.20 15.92 -7.53
N ALA A 127 4.32 16.93 -7.37
CA ALA A 127 3.26 16.89 -6.36
C ALA A 127 2.24 15.75 -6.60
N PRO A 128 1.67 15.57 -7.81
CA PRO A 128 0.75 14.46 -8.06
C PRO A 128 1.47 13.10 -8.00
N LEU A 129 2.73 13.01 -8.44
CA LEU A 129 3.55 11.81 -8.32
C LEU A 129 3.78 11.43 -6.85
N ARG A 130 4.11 12.40 -5.98
CA ARG A 130 4.25 12.18 -4.54
C ARG A 130 2.95 11.74 -3.88
N ARG A 131 1.83 12.36 -4.24
CA ARG A 131 0.51 11.97 -3.69
C ARG A 131 0.12 10.56 -4.11
N ARG A 132 0.38 10.19 -5.36
CA ARG A 132 0.18 8.82 -5.86
C ARG A 132 1.08 7.84 -5.13
N LEU A 133 2.38 8.13 -5.03
CA LEU A 133 3.33 7.29 -4.31
C LEU A 133 2.91 7.05 -2.85
N LEU A 134 2.55 8.09 -2.10
CA LEU A 134 2.09 7.94 -0.72
C LEU A 134 0.79 7.16 -0.61
N ARG A 135 -0.14 7.34 -1.55
CA ARG A 135 -1.39 6.56 -1.59
C ARG A 135 -1.09 5.08 -1.88
N ASP A 136 -0.22 4.80 -2.84
CA ASP A 136 0.13 3.44 -3.24
C ASP A 136 0.93 2.74 -2.13
N GLU A 137 1.84 3.46 -1.45
CA GLU A 137 2.55 2.98 -0.26
C GLU A 137 1.58 2.64 0.87
N ASN A 138 0.65 3.55 1.21
CA ASN A 138 -0.35 3.30 2.25
C ASN A 138 -1.25 2.09 1.92
N ALA A 139 -1.72 1.99 0.68
CA ALA A 139 -2.55 0.88 0.23
C ALA A 139 -1.78 -0.46 0.26
N ALA A 140 -0.49 -0.45 -0.11
CA ALA A 140 0.37 -1.62 -0.01
C ALA A 140 0.56 -2.04 1.46
N THR A 141 0.81 -1.10 2.36
CA THR A 141 0.95 -1.38 3.80
C THR A 141 -0.32 -1.95 4.41
N GLU A 142 -1.49 -1.39 4.07
CA GLU A 142 -2.80 -1.91 4.50
C GLU A 142 -3.01 -3.35 4.02
N THR A 143 -2.78 -3.60 2.72
CA THR A 143 -2.89 -4.95 2.13
C THR A 143 -1.92 -5.94 2.78
N VAL A 144 -0.68 -5.52 3.07
CA VAL A 144 0.31 -6.36 3.76
C VAL A 144 -0.10 -6.66 5.19
N ASN A 145 -0.71 -5.69 5.89
CA ASN A 145 -1.21 -5.91 7.24
C ASN A 145 -2.36 -6.92 7.25
N GLU A 146 -3.32 -6.77 6.34
CA GLU A 146 -4.39 -7.75 6.13
C GLU A 146 -3.83 -9.14 5.79
N LEU A 147 -2.84 -9.23 4.89
CA LEU A 147 -2.17 -10.48 4.56
C LEU A 147 -1.48 -11.12 5.77
N ARG A 148 -0.91 -10.33 6.70
CA ARG A 148 -0.30 -10.86 7.94
C ARG A 148 -1.34 -11.41 8.89
N GLU A 149 -2.47 -10.73 9.04
CA GLU A 149 -3.59 -11.20 9.85
C GLU A 149 -4.17 -12.49 9.27
N LEU A 150 -4.40 -12.52 7.94
CA LEU A 150 -4.92 -13.68 7.22
C LEU A 150 -3.93 -14.85 7.18
N LEU A 151 -2.61 -14.60 7.12
CA LEU A 151 -1.60 -15.67 7.10
C LEU A 151 -1.70 -16.54 8.35
N GLY A 152 -2.06 -15.97 9.51
CA GLY A 152 -2.28 -16.71 10.74
C GLY A 152 -3.52 -17.61 10.68
N SER A 153 -4.67 -17.06 10.25
CA SER A 153 -5.93 -17.82 10.18
C SER A 153 -5.92 -18.87 9.07
N VAL A 154 -5.45 -18.53 7.87
CA VAL A 154 -5.38 -19.44 6.73
C VAL A 154 -4.41 -20.59 7.00
N ALA A 155 -3.28 -20.34 7.66
CA ALA A 155 -2.34 -21.41 8.00
C ALA A 155 -2.88 -22.36 9.08
N ALA A 156 -3.71 -21.86 10.00
CA ALA A 156 -4.35 -22.67 11.03
C ALA A 156 -5.53 -23.49 10.48
N GLU A 157 -6.30 -22.93 9.55
CA GLU A 157 -7.50 -23.56 8.99
C GLU A 157 -7.23 -24.47 7.79
N GLY A 158 -6.26 -24.14 6.92
CA GLY A 158 -6.02 -24.85 5.65
C GLY A 158 -4.87 -25.86 5.67
N GLU A 159 -4.45 -26.33 6.86
CA GLU A 159 -3.36 -27.29 7.05
C GLU A 159 -2.09 -27.00 6.21
N TRP A 160 -1.71 -25.73 6.11
CA TRP A 160 -0.58 -25.35 5.27
C TRP A 160 0.69 -26.09 5.69
N SER A 161 1.36 -26.68 4.71
CA SER A 161 2.68 -27.27 4.95
C SER A 161 3.63 -26.23 5.56
N ARG A 162 4.48 -26.64 6.51
CA ARG A 162 5.47 -25.75 7.13
C ARG A 162 6.38 -25.06 6.10
N SER A 163 6.58 -25.67 4.94
CA SER A 163 7.29 -25.08 3.80
C SER A 163 6.51 -23.93 3.16
N ALA A 164 5.22 -24.13 2.86
CA ALA A 164 4.35 -23.11 2.27
C ALA A 164 4.22 -21.89 3.19
N TYR A 165 3.98 -22.12 4.48
CA TYR A 165 3.91 -21.04 5.47
C TYR A 165 5.22 -20.23 5.54
N ARG A 166 6.38 -20.90 5.59
CA ARG A 166 7.68 -20.20 5.63
C ARG A 166 7.95 -19.41 4.35
N LEU A 167 7.55 -19.91 3.19
CA LEU A 167 7.70 -19.20 1.92
C LEU A 167 6.82 -17.94 1.90
N ALA A 168 5.53 -18.08 2.23
CA ALA A 168 4.59 -16.97 2.28
C ALA A 168 5.04 -15.90 3.28
N ARG A 169 5.46 -16.32 4.48
CA ARG A 169 6.02 -15.41 5.50
C ARG A 169 7.25 -14.66 4.99
N ARG A 170 8.21 -15.34 4.33
CA ARG A 170 9.39 -14.67 3.75
C ARG A 170 9.02 -13.65 2.66
N ARG A 171 7.99 -13.94 1.85
CA ARG A 171 7.50 -12.99 0.84
C ARG A 171 6.88 -11.76 1.51
N VAL A 172 6.04 -11.96 2.52
CA VAL A 172 5.41 -10.87 3.31
C VAL A 172 6.45 -10.06 4.11
N GLU A 173 7.54 -10.68 4.56
CA GLU A 173 8.65 -9.99 5.26
C GLU A 173 9.49 -9.09 4.33
N ARG A 174 9.41 -9.26 3.00
CA ARG A 174 10.13 -8.40 2.04
C ARG A 174 9.48 -7.01 1.88
N PHE A 175 8.24 -6.85 2.33
CA PHE A 175 7.53 -5.58 2.26
C PHE A 175 8.05 -4.63 3.35
N PRO A 176 8.50 -3.41 2.99
CA PRO A 176 8.98 -2.43 3.97
C PRO A 176 7.82 -1.96 4.86
N LEU A 177 8.08 -1.89 6.17
CA LEU A 177 7.18 -1.30 7.17
C LEU A 177 7.33 0.22 7.20
#